data_AF-A0A4V0XFA8-F1
#
_entry.id   AF-A0A4V0XFA8-F1
#
_cell.length_a   1.000
_cell.length_b   1.000
_cell.length_c   1.000
_cell.angle_alpha   90.00
_cell.angle_beta   90.00
_cell.angle_gamma   90.00
#
_symmetry.space_group_name_H-M   'P 1'
#
loop_
_entity.id
_entity.type
_entity.pdbx_description
1 polymer ?
#
loop_
_entity_poly.entity_id
_entity_poly.type
_entity_poly.pdbx_seq_one_letter_code
_entity_poly.pdbx_strand_id
1 'polypeptide(L)'
;MFFVLLLACEMPAPSFVDKRAIDVAERRADSLTICTGLKMKDESTRGYAAEKLATAVSIDDCLCETLTRDGAWDLPVIRGMAKGEDDAHVGCAANLLDDPKLADRAGLVNVLVRIKVPMVQARLKVAAKSDSDPSVRAAAMAVLRVDKDPEALALVMATLADPDPALRAAAATALAGVEAAKDGLVAATKDDSAMVRGAALASLRSMKGFAFAEVACPALRSDADPSVRAAAAAAMKGTKDEAMLGCLREHMLEREDDASVRAAMLTTLQGTSAQPAADTLCEAIPFWIHSYIGEEHPDREGPSDIIFAQNNRDFNVSYDCVQKALKAGGYKTCEQKFYVNDWFHELGGKNAAPRPCGAKGAGGGGGGGGSREIVF
;
A
#
# COMPACT_ATOMS: atom_id res chain seq x y z
N MET A 1 24.82 55.40 42.02
CA MET A 1 23.84 54.39 41.55
C MET A 1 24.47 53.73 40.34
N PHE A 2 25.15 52.59 40.54
CA PHE A 2 25.82 51.84 39.47
C PHE A 2 24.75 51.07 38.68
N PHE A 3 24.57 51.40 37.41
CA PHE A 3 23.81 50.57 36.46
C PHE A 3 24.72 49.37 36.10
N VAL A 4 24.40 48.20 36.65
CA VAL A 4 25.00 46.94 36.19
C VAL A 4 24.29 46.56 34.89
N LEU A 5 24.96 46.75 33.75
CA LEU A 5 24.57 46.09 32.51
C LEU A 5 24.79 44.58 32.69
N LEU A 6 23.69 43.84 32.83
CA LEU A 6 23.69 42.39 32.65
C LEU A 6 23.95 42.11 31.17
N LEU A 7 25.21 41.89 30.80
CA LEU A 7 25.56 41.22 29.56
C LEU A 7 24.97 39.82 29.62
N ALA A 8 23.91 39.57 28.85
CA ALA A 8 23.45 38.21 28.59
C ALA A 8 24.62 37.43 27.97
N CYS A 9 25.06 36.38 28.65
CA CYS A 9 26.09 35.49 28.14
C CYS A 9 25.46 34.66 27.01
N GLU A 10 25.64 35.09 25.76
CA GLU A 10 25.30 34.27 24.61
C GLU A 10 26.21 33.04 24.61
N MET A 11 25.70 31.92 25.14
CA MET A 11 26.40 30.64 25.05
C MET A 11 26.45 30.22 23.59
N PRO A 12 27.63 29.85 23.06
CA PRO A 12 27.73 29.41 21.67
C PRO A 12 26.94 28.11 21.47
N ALA A 13 26.35 27.97 20.28
CA ALA A 13 25.61 26.78 19.91
C ALA A 13 26.50 25.53 20.08
N PRO A 14 25.97 24.42 20.64
CA PRO A 14 26.74 23.18 20.75
C PRO A 14 27.13 22.68 19.35
N SER A 15 28.28 22.01 19.23
CA SER A 15 28.74 21.42 17.97
C SER A 15 28.14 20.05 17.68
N PHE A 16 27.60 19.40 18.71
CA PHE A 16 26.95 18.10 18.64
C PHE A 16 25.73 18.08 19.55
N VAL A 17 24.63 17.50 19.06
CA VAL A 17 23.36 17.38 19.77
C VAL A 17 22.78 15.99 19.48
N ASP A 18 22.33 15.29 20.51
CA ASP A 18 21.54 14.08 20.40
C ASP A 18 20.10 14.32 20.89
N LYS A 19 19.23 13.31 20.80
CA LYS A 19 17.83 13.43 21.26
C LYS A 19 17.68 13.81 22.73
N ARG A 20 18.59 13.35 23.59
CA ARG A 20 18.54 13.66 25.03
C ARG A 20 18.87 15.13 25.26
N ALA A 21 19.85 15.67 24.54
CA ALA A 21 20.17 17.08 24.56
C ALA A 21 18.98 17.93 24.06
N ILE A 22 18.28 17.49 23.01
CA ILE A 22 17.04 18.13 22.53
C ILE A 22 15.97 18.16 23.62
N ASP A 23 15.73 17.04 24.32
CA ASP A 23 14.74 16.98 25.41
C ASP A 23 15.09 17.96 26.55
N VAL A 24 16.37 18.07 26.88
CA VAL A 24 16.85 19.03 27.91
C VAL A 24 16.67 20.46 27.42
N ALA A 25 16.96 20.73 26.15
CA ALA A 25 16.84 22.05 25.55
C ALA A 25 15.38 22.51 25.46
N GLU A 26 14.46 21.63 25.07
CA GLU A 26 13.01 21.89 25.03
C GLU A 26 12.50 22.34 26.40
N ARG A 27 12.86 21.63 27.48
CA ARG A 27 12.47 22.01 28.85
C ARG A 27 13.03 23.35 29.31
N ARG A 28 14.10 23.83 28.67
CA ARG A 28 14.77 25.10 28.98
C ARG A 28 14.39 26.22 28.02
N ALA A 29 13.54 25.95 27.02
CA ALA A 29 13.28 26.86 25.91
C ALA A 29 14.58 27.32 25.21
N ASP A 30 15.55 26.41 25.07
CA ASP A 30 16.81 26.65 24.37
C ASP A 30 16.68 26.25 22.89
N SER A 31 16.09 27.15 22.10
CA SER A 31 15.89 26.94 20.68
C SER A 31 17.19 26.76 19.91
N LEU A 32 18.29 27.39 20.35
CA LEU A 32 19.58 27.30 19.66
C LEU A 32 20.11 25.85 19.64
N THR A 33 20.03 25.15 20.78
CA THR A 33 20.41 23.73 20.85
C THR A 33 19.51 22.85 19.99
N ILE A 34 18.20 23.11 19.95
CA ILE A 34 17.27 22.34 19.12
C ILE A 34 17.55 22.61 17.63
N CYS A 35 17.81 23.86 17.24
CA CYS A 35 18.21 24.25 15.88
C CYS A 35 19.51 23.57 15.43
N THR A 36 20.49 23.40 16.34
CA THR A 36 21.69 22.61 16.03
C THR A 36 21.32 21.16 15.68
N GLY A 37 20.31 20.59 16.35
CA GLY A 37 19.80 19.25 16.05
C GLY A 37 19.41 19.04 14.58
N LEU A 38 18.88 20.08 13.92
CA LEU A 38 18.53 20.06 12.48
C LEU A 38 19.75 19.91 11.57
N LYS A 39 20.96 20.18 12.05
CA LYS A 39 22.21 20.11 11.27
C LYS A 39 22.97 18.80 11.49
N MET A 40 22.45 17.91 12.34
CA MET A 40 23.12 16.65 12.69
C MET A 40 23.15 15.66 11.52
N LYS A 41 24.22 14.86 11.46
CA LYS A 41 24.36 13.79 10.45
C LYS A 41 23.30 12.70 10.63
N ASP A 42 22.96 12.39 11.88
CA ASP A 42 21.95 11.40 12.22
C ASP A 42 20.54 11.89 11.83
N GLU A 43 19.89 11.15 10.94
CA GLU A 43 18.54 11.48 10.44
C GLU A 43 17.50 11.46 11.56
N SER A 44 17.64 10.52 12.50
CA SER A 44 16.70 10.37 13.61
C SER A 44 16.69 11.60 14.51
N THR A 45 17.86 12.20 14.71
CA THR A 45 18.05 13.43 15.50
C THR A 45 17.49 14.64 14.77
N ARG A 46 17.74 14.79 13.45
CA ARG A 46 17.15 15.88 12.66
C ARG A 46 15.63 15.87 12.68
N GLY A 47 15.04 14.70 12.43
CA GLY A 47 13.57 14.56 12.46
C GLY A 47 12.98 14.83 13.84
N TYR A 48 13.68 14.43 14.91
CA TYR A 48 13.25 14.73 16.28
C TYR A 48 13.34 16.22 16.62
N ALA A 49 14.42 16.89 16.22
CA ALA A 49 14.55 18.34 16.39
C ALA A 49 13.45 19.10 15.64
N ALA A 50 13.16 18.71 14.40
CA ALA A 50 12.10 19.30 13.59
C ALA A 50 10.71 19.10 14.23
N GLU A 51 10.43 17.93 14.79
CA GLU A 51 9.19 17.68 15.53
C GLU A 51 9.04 18.62 16.72
N LYS A 52 10.10 18.82 17.52
CA LYS A 52 10.06 19.71 18.69
C LYS A 52 9.82 21.16 18.28
N LEU A 53 10.52 21.64 17.26
CA LEU A 53 10.36 22.99 16.75
C LEU A 53 8.98 23.21 16.13
N ALA A 54 8.46 22.23 15.39
CA ALA A 54 7.15 22.34 14.74
C ALA A 54 5.97 22.47 15.71
N THR A 55 6.12 21.95 16.93
CA THR A 55 5.09 22.05 17.99
C THR A 55 5.40 23.14 19.03
N ALA A 56 6.49 23.89 18.84
CA ALA A 56 6.88 24.94 19.77
C ALA A 56 5.91 26.12 19.72
N VAL A 57 5.69 26.76 20.86
CA VAL A 57 4.89 27.99 20.97
C VAL A 57 5.62 29.21 20.36
N SER A 58 6.95 29.13 20.28
CA SER A 58 7.85 30.15 19.75
C SER A 58 8.12 29.93 18.26
N ILE A 59 8.13 31.00 17.46
CA ILE A 59 8.62 30.94 16.06
C ILE A 59 10.14 31.01 16.09
N ASP A 60 10.78 29.92 15.66
CA ASP A 60 12.23 29.85 15.47
C ASP A 60 12.54 29.77 13.96
N ASP A 61 13.26 30.77 13.44
CA ASP A 61 13.54 30.92 12.00
C ASP A 61 14.31 29.72 11.41
N CYS A 62 15.03 28.96 12.24
CA CYS A 62 15.93 27.89 11.80
C CYS A 62 15.25 26.68 11.15
N LEU A 63 13.96 26.45 11.42
CA LEU A 63 13.24 25.29 10.87
C LEU A 63 13.06 25.43 9.36
N CYS A 64 12.62 26.61 8.91
CA CYS A 64 12.43 26.89 7.49
C CYS A 64 13.75 27.10 6.73
N GLU A 65 14.82 27.45 7.43
CA GLU A 65 16.17 27.60 6.84
C GLU A 65 16.87 26.26 6.55
N THR A 66 16.38 25.15 7.12
CA THR A 66 17.05 23.83 7.07
C THR A 66 16.23 22.77 6.33
N LEU A 67 15.39 23.21 5.40
CA LEU A 67 14.51 22.35 4.62
C LEU A 67 15.22 21.54 3.53
N THR A 68 16.44 21.92 3.17
CA THR A 68 17.24 21.27 2.13
C THR A 68 18.61 20.87 2.64
N ARG A 69 19.11 19.75 2.13
CA ARG A 69 20.43 19.21 2.43
C ARG A 69 21.04 18.60 1.18
N ASP A 70 22.29 18.95 0.89
CA ASP A 70 23.07 18.37 -0.23
C ASP A 70 22.36 18.45 -1.60
N GLY A 71 21.56 19.51 -1.82
CA GLY A 71 20.81 19.73 -3.06
C GLY A 71 19.45 19.02 -3.17
N ALA A 72 19.02 18.32 -2.12
CA ALA A 72 17.71 17.69 -2.02
C ALA A 72 16.93 18.26 -0.82
N TRP A 73 15.62 18.03 -0.78
CA TRP A 73 14.80 18.33 0.40
C TRP A 73 15.06 17.32 1.53
N ASP A 74 15.13 17.77 2.78
CA ASP A 74 15.52 16.94 3.94
C ASP A 74 14.29 16.19 4.49
N LEU A 75 14.12 14.94 4.06
CA LEU A 75 12.97 14.09 4.43
C LEU A 75 12.75 13.99 5.95
N PRO A 76 13.75 13.70 6.80
CA PRO A 76 13.60 13.73 8.25
C PRO A 76 13.01 15.03 8.79
N VAL A 77 13.49 16.18 8.33
CA VAL A 77 13.04 17.50 8.80
C VAL A 77 11.58 17.72 8.41
N ILE A 78 11.24 17.58 7.12
CA ILE A 78 9.87 17.81 6.63
C ILE A 78 8.88 16.83 7.25
N ARG A 79 9.29 15.56 7.47
CA ARG A 79 8.46 14.58 8.18
C ARG A 79 8.26 14.96 9.65
N GLY A 80 9.29 15.48 10.33
CA GLY A 80 9.18 15.97 11.70
C GLY A 80 8.17 17.09 11.85
N MET A 81 8.00 17.92 10.81
CA MET A 81 7.03 19.02 10.78
C MET A 81 5.56 18.59 10.77
N ALA A 82 5.26 17.30 10.56
CA ALA A 82 3.89 16.81 10.37
C ALA A 82 2.93 17.04 11.56
N LYS A 83 3.46 17.25 12.77
CA LYS A 83 2.65 17.54 13.96
C LYS A 83 2.43 19.04 14.20
N GLY A 84 3.09 19.91 13.45
CA GLY A 84 2.89 21.35 13.56
C GLY A 84 1.52 21.77 13.01
N GLU A 85 0.85 22.65 13.75
CA GLU A 85 -0.48 23.17 13.41
C GLU A 85 -0.45 24.63 12.96
N ASP A 86 0.64 25.35 13.25
CA ASP A 86 0.81 26.74 12.89
C ASP A 86 1.36 26.87 11.46
N ASP A 87 0.56 27.50 10.61
CA ASP A 87 0.86 27.74 9.20
C ASP A 87 2.15 28.54 9.01
N ALA A 88 2.44 29.48 9.91
CA ALA A 88 3.64 30.31 9.86
C ALA A 88 4.93 29.52 10.11
N HIS A 89 4.87 28.47 10.94
CA HIS A 89 6.04 27.67 11.30
C HIS A 89 6.34 26.55 10.31
N VAL A 90 5.30 25.80 9.91
CA VAL A 90 5.52 24.58 9.12
C VAL A 90 5.11 24.70 7.67
N GLY A 91 4.36 25.74 7.32
CA GLY A 91 3.89 25.90 5.95
C GLY A 91 5.04 26.18 4.96
N CYS A 92 6.15 26.75 5.41
CA CYS A 92 7.29 27.12 4.56
C CYS A 92 7.84 25.93 3.74
N ALA A 93 7.68 24.70 4.22
CA ALA A 93 8.04 23.48 3.49
C ALA A 93 7.35 23.39 2.11
N ALA A 94 6.15 23.96 1.97
CA ALA A 94 5.42 23.96 0.70
C ALA A 94 6.05 24.87 -0.36
N ASN A 95 6.83 25.88 0.03
CA ASN A 95 7.51 26.79 -0.92
C ASN A 95 8.63 26.09 -1.68
N LEU A 96 9.15 24.95 -1.18
CA LEU A 96 10.09 24.12 -1.92
C LEU A 96 9.51 23.64 -3.26
N LEU A 97 8.18 23.50 -3.36
CA LEU A 97 7.55 23.18 -4.64
C LEU A 97 7.78 24.28 -5.67
N ASP A 98 8.01 25.54 -5.30
CA ASP A 98 8.20 26.62 -6.28
C ASP A 98 9.54 26.54 -7.03
N ASP A 99 10.51 25.74 -6.55
CA ASP A 99 11.80 25.56 -7.24
C ASP A 99 11.71 24.46 -8.31
N PRO A 100 11.73 24.80 -9.62
CA PRO A 100 11.65 23.81 -10.69
C PRO A 100 12.89 22.92 -10.80
N LYS A 101 14.02 23.28 -10.16
CA LYS A 101 15.26 22.50 -10.17
C LYS A 101 15.35 21.52 -9.01
N LEU A 102 14.46 21.63 -8.03
CA LEU A 102 14.44 20.73 -6.89
C LEU A 102 14.15 19.31 -7.38
N ALA A 103 15.03 18.37 -7.03
CA ALA A 103 14.84 16.97 -7.37
C ALA A 103 13.65 16.38 -6.60
N ASP A 104 12.95 15.44 -7.25
CA ASP A 104 11.86 14.67 -6.65
C ASP A 104 10.76 15.53 -5.97
N ARG A 105 10.28 16.56 -6.68
CA ARG A 105 9.14 17.38 -6.22
C ARG A 105 7.86 16.58 -6.06
N ALA A 106 7.67 15.53 -6.87
CA ALA A 106 6.53 14.63 -6.73
C ALA A 106 6.61 13.81 -5.42
N GLY A 107 7.81 13.33 -5.04
CA GLY A 107 8.04 12.71 -3.73
C GLY A 107 7.81 13.69 -2.58
N LEU A 108 8.24 14.94 -2.72
CA LEU A 108 7.98 15.99 -1.72
C LEU A 108 6.47 16.18 -1.46
N VAL A 109 5.63 16.19 -2.50
CA VAL A 109 4.16 16.26 -2.36
C VAL A 109 3.62 15.17 -1.43
N ASN A 110 4.11 13.93 -1.59
CA ASN A 110 3.68 12.78 -0.77
C ASN A 110 4.09 12.90 0.71
N VAL A 111 5.06 13.75 1.03
CA VAL A 111 5.46 14.07 2.41
C VAL A 111 4.64 15.25 2.94
N LEU A 112 4.48 16.30 2.12
CA LEU A 112 3.77 17.54 2.50
C LEU A 112 2.33 17.31 2.91
N VAL A 113 1.61 16.35 2.30
CA VAL A 113 0.21 16.03 2.66
C VAL A 113 0.00 15.72 4.16
N ARG A 114 1.08 15.31 4.86
CA ARG A 114 1.07 15.03 6.30
C ARG A 114 1.05 16.30 7.14
N ILE A 115 1.56 17.42 6.62
CA ILE A 115 1.53 18.73 7.26
C ILE A 115 0.16 19.38 6.94
N LYS A 116 -0.69 19.51 7.96
CA LYS A 116 -2.11 19.85 7.79
C LYS A 116 -2.39 21.34 7.99
N VAL A 117 -1.67 22.19 7.28
CA VAL A 117 -1.81 23.65 7.38
C VAL A 117 -2.32 24.29 6.07
N PRO A 118 -3.02 25.45 6.14
CA PRO A 118 -3.60 26.10 4.97
C PRO A 118 -2.65 26.38 3.81
N MET A 119 -1.42 26.87 4.06
CA MET A 119 -0.45 27.18 3.01
C MET A 119 -0.03 25.94 2.24
N VAL A 120 0.14 24.80 2.90
CA VAL A 120 0.42 23.52 2.22
C VAL A 120 -0.72 23.16 1.27
N GLN A 121 -1.97 23.25 1.72
CA GLN A 121 -3.12 22.96 0.87
C GLN A 121 -3.25 23.93 -0.31
N ALA A 122 -3.01 25.23 -0.07
CA ALA A 122 -3.03 26.24 -1.11
C ALA A 122 -1.97 25.97 -2.19
N ARG A 123 -0.74 25.62 -1.79
CA ARG A 123 0.34 25.29 -2.73
C ARG A 123 0.09 24.00 -3.49
N LEU A 124 -0.44 22.97 -2.84
CA LEU A 124 -0.85 21.73 -3.51
C LEU A 124 -1.94 21.99 -4.55
N LYS A 125 -2.93 22.86 -4.26
CA LYS A 125 -3.97 23.26 -5.22
C LYS A 125 -3.37 23.96 -6.45
N VAL A 126 -2.40 24.85 -6.26
CA VAL A 126 -1.68 25.53 -7.36
C VAL A 126 -0.88 24.52 -8.20
N ALA A 127 -0.14 23.62 -7.54
CA ALA A 127 0.64 22.58 -8.21
C ALA A 127 -0.26 21.64 -9.03
N ALA A 128 -1.35 21.14 -8.44
CA ALA A 128 -2.31 20.27 -9.12
C ALA A 128 -2.88 20.90 -10.40
N LYS A 129 -3.15 22.22 -10.36
CA LYS A 129 -3.73 22.95 -11.48
C LYS A 129 -2.73 23.28 -12.59
N SER A 130 -1.49 23.60 -12.25
CA SER A 130 -0.62 24.35 -13.17
C SER A 130 0.88 24.04 -13.11
N ASP A 131 1.31 23.04 -12.34
CA ASP A 131 2.73 22.68 -12.32
C ASP A 131 3.24 22.27 -13.71
N SER A 132 4.45 22.66 -14.08
CA SER A 132 5.02 22.27 -15.38
C SER A 132 5.40 20.79 -15.44
N ASP A 133 5.65 20.15 -14.30
CA ASP A 133 5.96 18.73 -14.21
C ASP A 133 4.66 17.92 -14.07
N PRO A 134 4.28 17.09 -15.06
CA PRO A 134 3.08 16.24 -14.98
C PRO A 134 3.06 15.33 -13.76
N SER A 135 4.22 14.87 -13.29
CA SER A 135 4.34 14.01 -12.12
C SER A 135 3.96 14.76 -10.84
N VAL A 136 4.35 16.04 -10.74
CA VAL A 136 3.97 16.92 -9.62
C VAL A 136 2.49 17.27 -9.69
N ARG A 137 1.95 17.56 -10.89
CA ARG A 137 0.51 17.78 -11.08
C ARG A 137 -0.31 16.58 -10.60
N ALA A 138 0.05 15.37 -11.05
CA ALA A 138 -0.65 14.15 -10.69
C ALA A 138 -0.51 13.83 -9.20
N ALA A 139 0.70 13.94 -8.62
CA ALA A 139 0.91 13.73 -7.20
C ALA A 139 0.08 14.72 -6.36
N ALA A 140 0.09 16.01 -6.72
CA ALA A 140 -0.67 17.04 -6.02
C ALA A 140 -2.18 16.78 -6.12
N MET A 141 -2.68 16.44 -7.32
CA MET A 141 -4.08 16.09 -7.54
C MET A 141 -4.53 14.93 -6.66
N ALA A 142 -3.72 13.86 -6.57
CA ALA A 142 -4.05 12.65 -5.80
C ALA A 142 -4.17 12.87 -4.28
N VAL A 143 -3.56 13.94 -3.74
CA VAL A 143 -3.50 14.20 -2.30
C VAL A 143 -4.33 15.40 -1.83
N LEU A 144 -5.05 16.07 -2.75
CA LEU A 144 -5.90 17.21 -2.39
C LEU A 144 -6.99 16.78 -1.40
N ARG A 145 -7.16 17.58 -0.34
CA ARG A 145 -8.23 17.38 0.65
C ARG A 145 -9.54 17.95 0.13
N VAL A 146 -10.39 17.07 -0.39
CA VAL A 146 -11.69 17.45 -0.98
C VAL A 146 -12.85 17.49 0.02
N ASP A 147 -12.68 16.92 1.22
CA ASP A 147 -13.74 16.78 2.23
C ASP A 147 -14.20 18.11 2.83
N LYS A 148 -13.32 19.12 2.86
CA LYS A 148 -13.57 20.44 3.46
C LYS A 148 -13.30 21.61 2.52
N ASP A 149 -13.05 21.34 1.25
CA ASP A 149 -12.71 22.35 0.24
C ASP A 149 -13.54 22.12 -1.02
N PRO A 150 -14.68 22.81 -1.17
CA PRO A 150 -15.55 22.68 -2.34
C PRO A 150 -14.87 23.02 -3.66
N GLU A 151 -13.88 23.92 -3.65
CA GLU A 151 -13.12 24.26 -4.85
C GLU A 151 -12.17 23.12 -5.24
N ALA A 152 -11.51 22.50 -4.25
CA ALA A 152 -10.68 21.33 -4.50
C ALA A 152 -11.54 20.16 -5.01
N LEU A 153 -12.71 19.93 -4.41
CA LEU A 153 -13.65 18.92 -4.89
C LEU A 153 -14.06 19.17 -6.34
N ALA A 154 -14.46 20.40 -6.69
CA ALA A 154 -14.84 20.75 -8.06
C ALA A 154 -13.69 20.57 -9.05
N LEU A 155 -12.46 20.97 -8.67
CA LEU A 155 -11.25 20.76 -9.47
C LEU A 155 -10.99 19.27 -9.73
N VAL A 156 -11.03 18.45 -8.68
CA VAL A 156 -10.73 17.01 -8.77
C VAL A 156 -11.81 16.29 -9.58
N MET A 157 -13.09 16.61 -9.36
CA MET A 157 -14.20 16.04 -10.15
C MET A 157 -14.07 16.38 -11.64
N ALA A 158 -13.71 17.62 -11.98
CA ALA A 158 -13.47 18.00 -13.38
C ALA A 158 -12.28 17.23 -14.01
N THR A 159 -11.27 16.92 -13.20
CA THR A 159 -10.06 16.21 -13.63
C THR A 159 -10.31 14.73 -13.97
N LEU A 160 -11.44 14.14 -13.57
CA LEU A 160 -11.86 12.82 -14.06
C LEU A 160 -12.04 12.75 -15.58
N ALA A 161 -12.13 13.90 -16.27
CA ALA A 161 -12.22 13.98 -17.73
C ALA A 161 -10.96 14.57 -18.39
N ASP A 162 -9.84 14.69 -17.66
CA ASP A 162 -8.59 15.21 -18.20
C ASP A 162 -8.05 14.31 -19.34
N PRO A 163 -7.47 14.87 -20.43
CA PRO A 163 -6.88 14.06 -21.49
C PRO A 163 -5.75 13.14 -21.01
N ASP A 164 -5.02 13.52 -19.95
CA ASP A 164 -3.94 12.73 -19.37
C ASP A 164 -4.50 11.64 -18.43
N PRO A 165 -4.30 10.34 -18.74
CA PRO A 165 -4.74 9.26 -17.86
C PRO A 165 -4.12 9.28 -16.46
N ALA A 166 -2.90 9.82 -16.30
CA ALA A 166 -2.27 9.96 -14.98
C ALA A 166 -3.06 10.91 -14.08
N LEU A 167 -3.61 11.98 -14.64
CA LEU A 167 -4.44 12.92 -13.91
C LEU A 167 -5.83 12.38 -13.63
N ARG A 168 -6.44 11.66 -14.58
CA ARG A 168 -7.71 10.96 -14.33
C ARG A 168 -7.57 9.95 -13.19
N ALA A 169 -6.49 9.17 -13.15
CA ALA A 169 -6.22 8.19 -12.10
C ALA A 169 -5.94 8.86 -10.74
N ALA A 170 -5.16 9.94 -10.74
CA ALA A 170 -4.93 10.76 -9.55
C ALA A 170 -6.23 11.35 -9.01
N ALA A 171 -7.08 11.88 -9.89
CA ALA A 171 -8.38 12.42 -9.54
C ALA A 171 -9.30 11.34 -8.94
N ALA A 172 -9.35 10.15 -9.55
CA ALA A 172 -10.11 9.03 -9.00
C ALA A 172 -9.65 8.70 -7.57
N THR A 173 -8.33 8.66 -7.33
CA THR A 173 -7.74 8.37 -6.01
C THR A 173 -8.10 9.42 -4.96
N ALA A 174 -8.05 10.71 -5.32
CA ALA A 174 -8.40 11.80 -4.40
C ALA A 174 -9.90 11.81 -4.02
N LEU A 175 -10.76 11.17 -4.83
CA LEU A 175 -12.20 11.07 -4.60
C LEU A 175 -12.60 9.81 -3.81
N ALA A 176 -11.65 9.08 -3.22
CA ALA A 176 -11.92 7.91 -2.40
C ALA A 176 -12.92 8.21 -1.26
N GLY A 177 -14.04 7.47 -1.25
CA GLY A 177 -15.09 7.64 -0.25
C GLY A 177 -15.95 8.91 -0.41
N VAL A 178 -15.79 9.69 -1.47
CA VAL A 178 -16.58 10.91 -1.73
C VAL A 178 -17.88 10.54 -2.44
N GLU A 179 -19.00 10.63 -1.73
CA GLU A 179 -20.32 10.23 -2.25
C GLU A 179 -20.73 11.02 -3.49
N ALA A 180 -20.46 12.34 -3.52
CA ALA A 180 -20.76 13.19 -4.67
C ALA A 180 -20.01 12.80 -5.96
N ALA A 181 -18.93 12.02 -5.84
CA ALA A 181 -18.13 11.54 -6.97
C ALA A 181 -18.54 10.15 -7.47
N LYS A 182 -19.55 9.51 -6.85
CA LYS A 182 -19.97 8.13 -7.16
C LYS A 182 -20.13 7.88 -8.66
N ASP A 183 -20.93 8.69 -9.34
CA ASP A 183 -21.24 8.45 -10.75
C ASP A 183 -20.01 8.66 -11.65
N GLY A 184 -19.17 9.65 -11.33
CA GLY A 184 -17.90 9.88 -12.02
C GLY A 184 -16.91 8.72 -11.82
N LEU A 185 -16.82 8.18 -10.61
CA LEU A 185 -15.99 7.01 -10.32
C LEU A 185 -16.53 5.74 -10.99
N VAL A 186 -17.86 5.55 -11.05
CA VAL A 186 -18.48 4.42 -11.78
C VAL A 186 -18.23 4.55 -13.29
N ALA A 187 -18.20 5.76 -13.85
CA ALA A 187 -17.79 5.95 -15.24
C ALA A 187 -16.30 5.62 -15.43
N ALA A 188 -15.44 6.02 -14.48
CA ALA A 188 -14.00 5.77 -14.53
C ALA A 188 -13.61 4.28 -14.43
N THR A 189 -14.48 3.39 -13.92
CA THR A 189 -14.24 1.93 -14.02
C THR A 189 -14.32 1.39 -15.44
N LYS A 190 -14.76 2.21 -16.41
CA LYS A 190 -14.84 1.89 -17.84
C LYS A 190 -13.88 2.74 -18.69
N ASP A 191 -12.93 3.42 -18.06
CA ASP A 191 -11.94 4.25 -18.75
C ASP A 191 -11.04 3.40 -19.67
N ASP A 192 -10.55 3.99 -20.76
CA ASP A 192 -9.63 3.32 -21.68
C ASP A 192 -8.31 2.92 -21.00
N SER A 193 -7.88 3.68 -19.98
CA SER A 193 -6.66 3.42 -19.22
C SER A 193 -6.90 2.45 -18.06
N ALA A 194 -6.16 1.34 -18.04
CA ALA A 194 -6.17 0.38 -16.93
C ALA A 194 -5.84 1.02 -15.58
N MET A 195 -4.93 1.99 -15.55
CA MET A 195 -4.57 2.72 -14.34
C MET A 195 -5.75 3.49 -13.75
N VAL A 196 -6.57 4.12 -14.61
CA VAL A 196 -7.77 4.85 -14.18
C VAL A 196 -8.83 3.87 -13.67
N ARG A 197 -9.06 2.76 -14.38
CA ARG A 197 -10.01 1.72 -13.94
C ARG A 197 -9.64 1.15 -12.58
N GLY A 198 -8.36 0.82 -12.35
CA GLY A 198 -7.86 0.33 -11.06
C GLY A 198 -8.03 1.36 -9.93
N ALA A 199 -7.69 2.63 -10.18
CA ALA A 199 -7.87 3.71 -9.21
C ALA A 199 -9.35 3.94 -8.84
N ALA A 200 -10.24 3.85 -9.83
CA ALA A 200 -11.68 3.97 -9.61
C ALA A 200 -12.24 2.83 -8.75
N LEU A 201 -11.83 1.58 -9.01
CA LEU A 201 -12.21 0.42 -8.20
C LEU A 201 -11.75 0.57 -6.74
N ALA A 202 -10.49 0.97 -6.52
CA ALA A 202 -9.96 1.20 -5.17
C ALA A 202 -10.73 2.29 -4.42
N SER A 203 -11.13 3.35 -5.13
CA SER A 203 -11.84 4.49 -4.57
C SER A 203 -13.30 4.17 -4.21
N LEU A 204 -14.00 3.45 -5.10
CA LEU A 204 -15.37 2.98 -4.87
C LEU A 204 -15.47 1.99 -3.72
N ARG A 205 -14.43 1.17 -3.49
CA ARG A 205 -14.39 0.21 -2.37
C ARG A 205 -14.48 0.89 -0.99
N SER A 206 -14.07 2.16 -0.91
CA SER A 206 -14.10 2.95 0.34
C SER A 206 -15.45 3.65 0.55
N MET A 207 -16.37 3.57 -0.42
CA MET A 207 -17.68 4.21 -0.34
C MET A 207 -18.67 3.37 0.46
N LYS A 208 -19.27 3.96 1.50
CA LYS A 208 -20.27 3.27 2.32
C LYS A 208 -21.58 3.08 1.55
N GLY A 209 -22.20 1.91 1.68
CA GLY A 209 -23.50 1.61 1.07
C GLY A 209 -23.49 1.45 -0.46
N PHE A 210 -22.32 1.56 -1.10
CA PHE A 210 -22.17 1.29 -2.52
C PHE A 210 -22.19 -0.22 -2.79
N ALA A 211 -22.96 -0.66 -3.78
CA ALA A 211 -23.02 -2.04 -4.24
C ALA A 211 -21.75 -2.40 -5.04
N PHE A 212 -20.61 -2.50 -4.34
CA PHE A 212 -19.29 -2.65 -4.96
C PHE A 212 -19.17 -3.88 -5.86
N ALA A 213 -19.93 -4.94 -5.58
CA ALA A 213 -20.00 -6.12 -6.43
C ALA A 213 -20.36 -5.81 -7.89
N GLU A 214 -21.21 -4.79 -8.14
CA GLU A 214 -21.67 -4.40 -9.48
C GLU A 214 -20.55 -3.91 -10.40
N VAL A 215 -19.44 -3.39 -9.83
CA VAL A 215 -18.28 -2.96 -10.60
C VAL A 215 -17.10 -3.92 -10.46
N ALA A 216 -16.94 -4.54 -9.30
CA ALA A 216 -15.79 -5.39 -9.02
C ALA A 216 -15.88 -6.77 -9.70
N CYS A 217 -17.05 -7.39 -9.75
CA CYS A 217 -17.19 -8.71 -10.38
C CYS A 217 -17.00 -8.66 -11.91
N PRO A 218 -17.56 -7.69 -12.66
CA PRO A 218 -17.25 -7.55 -14.08
C PRO A 218 -15.77 -7.25 -14.35
N ALA A 219 -15.15 -6.40 -13.52
CA ALA A 219 -13.72 -6.11 -13.64
C ALA A 219 -12.86 -7.36 -13.41
N LEU A 220 -13.15 -8.16 -12.38
CA LEU A 220 -12.45 -9.42 -12.12
C LEU A 220 -12.60 -10.42 -13.28
N ARG A 221 -13.79 -10.54 -13.87
CA ARG A 221 -14.07 -11.59 -14.87
C ARG A 221 -13.65 -11.23 -16.29
N SER A 222 -13.66 -9.95 -16.64
CA SER A 222 -13.68 -9.56 -18.05
C SER A 222 -12.82 -8.35 -18.40
N ASP A 223 -12.11 -7.74 -17.44
CA ASP A 223 -11.17 -6.69 -17.78
C ASP A 223 -10.02 -7.24 -18.64
N ALA A 224 -9.70 -6.55 -19.72
CA ALA A 224 -8.63 -6.93 -20.63
C ALA A 224 -7.25 -6.88 -19.96
N ASP A 225 -7.07 -6.00 -18.98
CA ASP A 225 -5.80 -5.81 -18.27
C ASP A 225 -5.77 -6.66 -16.98
N PRO A 226 -4.81 -7.60 -16.85
CA PRO A 226 -4.69 -8.42 -15.64
C PRO A 226 -4.48 -7.63 -14.35
N SER A 227 -3.83 -6.46 -14.42
CA SER A 227 -3.63 -5.62 -13.23
C SER A 227 -4.96 -5.09 -12.68
N VAL A 228 -5.94 -4.84 -13.54
CA VAL A 228 -7.29 -4.42 -13.13
C VAL A 228 -8.07 -5.61 -12.56
N ARG A 229 -7.97 -6.80 -13.17
CA ARG A 229 -8.56 -8.03 -12.61
C ARG A 229 -8.00 -8.33 -11.21
N ALA A 230 -6.68 -8.23 -11.04
CA ALA A 230 -6.00 -8.43 -9.76
C ALA A 230 -6.42 -7.36 -8.72
N ALA A 231 -6.52 -6.09 -9.13
CA ALA A 231 -7.00 -5.01 -8.26
C ALA A 231 -8.46 -5.24 -7.82
N ALA A 232 -9.32 -5.71 -8.72
CA ALA A 232 -10.71 -6.06 -8.42
C ALA A 232 -10.79 -7.18 -7.37
N ALA A 233 -10.03 -8.27 -7.54
CA ALA A 233 -9.94 -9.33 -6.53
C ALA A 233 -9.43 -8.78 -5.19
N ALA A 234 -8.30 -8.06 -5.19
CA ALA A 234 -7.70 -7.52 -3.96
C ALA A 234 -8.65 -6.58 -3.20
N ALA A 235 -9.45 -5.78 -3.91
CA ALA A 235 -10.44 -4.90 -3.31
C ALA A 235 -11.58 -5.66 -2.59
N MET A 236 -11.82 -6.93 -2.93
CA MET A 236 -12.81 -7.78 -2.25
C MET A 236 -12.30 -8.38 -0.93
N LYS A 237 -11.03 -8.15 -0.54
CA LYS A 237 -10.47 -8.70 0.70
C LYS A 237 -11.29 -8.31 1.92
N GLY A 238 -11.60 -9.31 2.76
CA GLY A 238 -12.39 -9.14 3.98
C GLY A 238 -13.89 -8.91 3.73
N THR A 239 -14.37 -9.13 2.51
CA THR A 239 -15.78 -8.99 2.18
C THR A 239 -16.65 -10.00 2.91
N LYS A 240 -17.88 -9.58 3.24
CA LYS A 240 -18.98 -10.45 3.67
C LYS A 240 -20.14 -10.44 2.68
N ASP A 241 -19.97 -9.74 1.56
CA ASP A 241 -20.96 -9.62 0.50
C ASP A 241 -21.03 -10.94 -0.26
N GLU A 242 -22.21 -11.55 -0.26
CA GLU A 242 -22.46 -12.84 -0.90
C GLU A 242 -22.26 -12.79 -2.42
N ALA A 243 -22.52 -11.66 -3.06
CA ALA A 243 -22.31 -11.50 -4.50
C ALA A 243 -20.80 -11.47 -4.85
N MET A 244 -19.99 -10.79 -4.04
CA MET A 244 -18.52 -10.80 -4.21
C MET A 244 -17.93 -12.19 -3.97
N LEU A 245 -18.38 -12.88 -2.90
CA LEU A 245 -17.94 -14.25 -2.62
C LEU A 245 -18.37 -15.22 -3.72
N GLY A 246 -19.59 -15.06 -4.23
CA GLY A 246 -20.11 -15.84 -5.36
C GLY A 246 -19.26 -15.66 -6.63
N CYS A 247 -18.94 -14.41 -6.99
CA CYS A 247 -18.16 -14.17 -8.20
C CYS A 247 -16.68 -14.60 -8.08
N LEU A 248 -16.07 -14.47 -6.89
CA LEU A 248 -14.76 -15.07 -6.62
C LEU A 248 -14.80 -16.59 -6.76
N ARG A 249 -15.84 -17.25 -6.24
CA ARG A 249 -16.00 -18.71 -6.35
C ARG A 249 -16.12 -19.16 -7.80
N GLU A 250 -16.93 -18.46 -8.60
CA GLU A 250 -17.06 -18.74 -10.02
C GLU A 250 -15.71 -18.60 -10.74
N HIS A 251 -14.97 -17.50 -10.52
CA HIS A 251 -13.68 -17.28 -11.18
C HIS A 251 -12.59 -18.25 -10.70
N MET A 252 -12.64 -18.72 -9.45
CA MET A 252 -11.74 -19.77 -8.94
C MET A 252 -11.91 -21.13 -9.63
N LEU A 253 -13.06 -21.35 -10.29
CA LEU A 253 -13.38 -22.57 -11.04
C LEU A 253 -13.31 -22.35 -12.57
N GLU A 254 -12.83 -21.18 -13.00
CA GLU A 254 -12.54 -20.83 -14.38
C GLU A 254 -11.02 -20.68 -14.56
N ARG A 255 -10.55 -20.79 -15.80
CA ARG A 255 -9.12 -20.67 -16.10
C ARG A 255 -8.72 -19.20 -16.13
N GLU A 256 -7.78 -18.83 -15.26
CA GLU A 256 -7.12 -17.52 -15.24
C GLU A 256 -5.64 -17.72 -15.60
N ASP A 257 -5.25 -17.21 -16.77
CA ASP A 257 -3.90 -17.39 -17.30
C ASP A 257 -2.87 -16.52 -16.57
N ASP A 258 -3.28 -15.36 -16.04
CA ASP A 258 -2.35 -14.44 -15.37
C ASP A 258 -2.08 -14.84 -13.91
N ALA A 259 -0.80 -15.06 -13.59
CA ALA A 259 -0.37 -15.50 -12.27
C ALA A 259 -0.63 -14.45 -11.17
N SER A 260 -0.58 -13.16 -11.49
CA SER A 260 -0.84 -12.10 -10.51
C SER A 260 -2.31 -12.06 -10.10
N VAL A 261 -3.22 -12.35 -11.04
CA VAL A 261 -4.66 -12.45 -10.76
C VAL A 261 -4.96 -13.68 -9.92
N ARG A 262 -4.36 -14.84 -10.24
CA ARG A 262 -4.45 -16.05 -9.41
C ARG A 262 -3.99 -15.81 -7.98
N ALA A 263 -2.81 -15.22 -7.80
CA ALA A 263 -2.28 -14.89 -6.47
C ALA A 263 -3.17 -13.89 -5.72
N ALA A 264 -3.74 -12.89 -6.41
CA ALA A 264 -4.67 -11.94 -5.82
C ALA A 264 -5.95 -12.62 -5.32
N MET A 265 -6.53 -13.54 -6.09
CA MET A 265 -7.71 -14.31 -5.66
C MET A 265 -7.42 -15.17 -4.43
N LEU A 266 -6.32 -15.92 -4.43
CA LEU A 266 -5.91 -16.75 -3.30
C LEU A 266 -5.67 -15.92 -2.04
N THR A 267 -4.92 -14.82 -2.16
CA THR A 267 -4.66 -13.89 -1.04
C THR A 267 -5.95 -13.26 -0.51
N THR A 268 -6.90 -12.97 -1.39
CA THR A 268 -8.20 -12.40 -1.05
C THR A 268 -9.04 -13.39 -0.25
N LEU A 269 -9.17 -14.63 -0.72
CA LEU A 269 -9.94 -15.68 -0.03
C LEU A 269 -9.25 -16.09 1.28
N GLN A 270 -7.93 -16.25 1.29
CA GLN A 270 -7.14 -16.53 2.49
C GLN A 270 -7.32 -15.43 3.55
N GLY A 271 -7.38 -14.17 3.13
CA GLY A 271 -7.56 -13.02 4.03
C GLY A 271 -9.01 -12.72 4.43
N THR A 272 -9.99 -13.50 3.97
CA THR A 272 -11.41 -13.21 4.18
C THR A 272 -12.03 -14.15 5.20
N SER A 273 -12.47 -13.61 6.34
CA SER A 273 -12.94 -14.40 7.49
C SER A 273 -14.32 -15.07 7.31
N ALA A 274 -15.03 -14.80 6.23
CA ALA A 274 -16.28 -15.48 5.91
C ALA A 274 -16.02 -16.96 5.58
N GLN A 275 -16.85 -17.88 6.09
CA GLN A 275 -16.72 -19.32 5.83
C GLN A 275 -16.79 -19.68 4.35
N PRO A 276 -17.67 -19.07 3.52
CA PRO A 276 -17.70 -19.35 2.09
C PRO A 276 -16.36 -19.13 1.36
N ALA A 277 -15.46 -18.30 1.90
CA ALA A 277 -14.13 -18.12 1.33
C ALA A 277 -13.24 -19.37 1.51
N ALA A 278 -13.27 -20.00 2.69
CA ALA A 278 -12.58 -21.26 2.96
C ALA A 278 -13.22 -22.41 2.17
N ASP A 279 -14.56 -22.44 2.09
CA ASP A 279 -15.26 -23.46 1.30
C ASP A 279 -14.89 -23.37 -0.19
N THR A 280 -14.76 -22.14 -0.72
CA THR A 280 -14.32 -21.89 -2.10
C THR A 280 -12.90 -22.39 -2.36
N LEU A 281 -11.96 -22.07 -1.48
CA LEU A 281 -10.58 -22.57 -1.59
C LEU A 281 -10.55 -24.10 -1.57
N CYS A 282 -11.25 -24.72 -0.62
CA CYS A 282 -11.38 -26.18 -0.50
C CYS A 282 -11.95 -26.84 -1.76
N GLU A 283 -13.03 -26.28 -2.31
CA GLU A 283 -13.71 -26.79 -3.51
C GLU A 283 -12.84 -26.66 -4.76
N ALA A 284 -12.08 -25.57 -4.88
CA ALA A 284 -11.30 -25.27 -6.08
C ALA A 284 -10.00 -26.08 -6.18
N ILE A 285 -9.53 -26.74 -5.12
CA ILE A 285 -8.27 -27.53 -5.11
C ILE A 285 -8.14 -28.47 -6.33
N PRO A 286 -9.11 -29.35 -6.66
CA PRO A 286 -8.96 -30.26 -7.79
C PRO A 286 -8.82 -29.54 -9.13
N PHE A 287 -9.62 -28.49 -9.35
CA PHE A 287 -9.57 -27.68 -10.56
C PHE A 287 -8.20 -26.99 -10.71
N TRP A 288 -7.67 -26.41 -9.63
CA TRP A 288 -6.37 -25.74 -9.64
C TRP A 288 -5.22 -26.71 -9.90
N ILE A 289 -5.27 -27.91 -9.32
CA ILE A 289 -4.28 -28.95 -9.60
C ILE A 289 -4.32 -29.32 -11.09
N HIS A 290 -5.50 -29.50 -11.68
CA HIS A 290 -5.61 -29.81 -13.10
C HIS A 290 -5.15 -28.68 -14.02
N SER A 291 -5.38 -27.43 -13.63
CA SER A 291 -5.20 -26.27 -14.49
C SER A 291 -3.79 -25.66 -14.43
N TYR A 292 -3.16 -25.69 -13.25
CA TYR A 292 -1.96 -24.88 -12.98
C TYR A 292 -0.74 -25.70 -12.48
N ILE A 293 -0.91 -26.99 -12.20
CA ILE A 293 0.18 -27.86 -11.75
C ILE A 293 0.63 -28.75 -12.92
N GLY A 294 1.84 -28.48 -13.44
CA GLY A 294 2.45 -29.14 -14.61
C GLY A 294 3.98 -28.95 -14.66
N GLU A 295 4.64 -29.28 -15.78
CA GLU A 295 6.11 -29.21 -15.90
C GLU A 295 6.68 -27.80 -15.69
N GLU A 296 5.97 -26.77 -16.20
CA GLU A 296 6.14 -25.39 -15.77
C GLU A 296 5.22 -25.18 -14.56
N HIS A 297 5.81 -25.12 -13.36
CA HIS A 297 5.11 -24.93 -12.09
C HIS A 297 5.20 -23.45 -11.65
N PRO A 298 4.31 -22.54 -12.11
CA PRO A 298 4.40 -21.13 -11.73
C PRO A 298 4.08 -20.88 -10.25
N ASP A 299 3.31 -21.77 -9.61
CA ASP A 299 2.60 -21.48 -8.35
C ASP A 299 2.98 -22.42 -7.18
N ARG A 300 4.23 -22.90 -7.13
CA ARG A 300 4.62 -24.01 -6.24
C ARG A 300 4.78 -23.63 -4.75
N GLU A 301 4.94 -22.36 -4.42
CA GLU A 301 5.27 -21.92 -3.07
C GLU A 301 4.66 -20.55 -2.72
N GLY A 302 4.23 -20.40 -1.47
CA GLY A 302 3.74 -19.13 -0.92
C GLY A 302 2.30 -18.79 -1.32
N PRO A 303 1.96 -17.50 -1.50
CA PRO A 303 0.57 -17.03 -1.65
C PRO A 303 -0.10 -17.44 -2.97
N SER A 304 0.62 -18.07 -3.90
CA SER A 304 0.08 -18.62 -5.14
C SER A 304 -0.31 -20.11 -5.04
N ASP A 305 0.01 -20.80 -3.95
CA ASP A 305 -0.38 -22.19 -3.72
C ASP A 305 -1.77 -22.26 -3.06
N ILE A 306 -2.72 -22.94 -3.71
CA ILE A 306 -4.10 -23.05 -3.22
C ILE A 306 -4.24 -23.85 -1.93
N ILE A 307 -3.48 -24.93 -1.75
CA ILE A 307 -3.53 -25.73 -0.53
C ILE A 307 -2.86 -24.97 0.61
N PHE A 308 -1.77 -24.23 0.34
CA PHE A 308 -1.18 -23.31 1.32
C PHE A 308 -2.17 -22.22 1.75
N ALA A 309 -2.85 -21.59 0.79
CA ALA A 309 -3.88 -20.59 1.07
C ALA A 309 -5.02 -21.15 1.93
N GLN A 310 -5.50 -22.37 1.61
CA GLN A 310 -6.51 -23.07 2.39
C GLN A 310 -6.01 -23.41 3.80
N ASN A 311 -4.77 -23.90 3.93
CA ASN A 311 -4.16 -24.28 5.20
C ASN A 311 -4.00 -23.09 6.14
N ASN A 312 -3.55 -21.95 5.62
CA ASN A 312 -3.45 -20.71 6.40
C ASN A 312 -4.81 -20.11 6.73
N ARG A 313 -5.84 -20.37 5.90
CA ARG A 313 -7.18 -19.85 6.11
C ARG A 313 -7.96 -20.66 7.14
N ASP A 314 -7.93 -21.98 7.02
CA ASP A 314 -8.65 -22.94 7.85
C ASP A 314 -7.92 -24.29 7.86
N PHE A 315 -6.90 -24.37 8.71
CA PHE A 315 -6.10 -25.57 8.95
C PHE A 315 -6.96 -26.80 9.31
N ASN A 316 -8.00 -26.61 10.13
CA ASN A 316 -8.79 -27.70 10.70
C ASN A 316 -9.53 -28.53 9.66
N VAL A 317 -9.93 -27.90 8.53
CA VAL A 317 -10.64 -28.58 7.44
C VAL A 317 -9.71 -28.92 6.27
N SER A 318 -8.48 -28.44 6.28
CA SER A 318 -7.53 -28.61 5.17
C SER A 318 -7.22 -30.08 4.88
N TYR A 319 -7.10 -30.91 5.92
CA TYR A 319 -6.96 -32.36 5.77
C TYR A 319 -8.11 -32.96 4.94
N ASP A 320 -9.36 -32.63 5.28
CA ASP A 320 -10.53 -33.17 4.59
C ASP A 320 -10.63 -32.66 3.15
N CYS A 321 -10.25 -31.39 2.90
CA CYS A 321 -10.19 -30.81 1.57
C CYS A 321 -9.21 -31.55 0.67
N VAL A 322 -7.98 -31.76 1.15
CA VAL A 322 -6.94 -32.47 0.39
C VAL A 322 -7.31 -33.96 0.23
N GLN A 323 -7.90 -34.58 1.26
CA GLN A 323 -8.38 -35.96 1.15
C GLN A 323 -9.50 -36.10 0.09
N LYS A 324 -10.43 -35.14 0.00
CA LYS A 324 -11.45 -35.09 -1.06
C LYS A 324 -10.81 -34.91 -2.44
N ALA A 325 -9.83 -34.02 -2.56
CA ALA A 325 -9.10 -33.82 -3.81
C ALA A 325 -8.35 -35.08 -4.26
N LEU A 326 -7.72 -35.82 -3.34
CA LEU A 326 -7.12 -37.12 -3.63
C LEU A 326 -8.15 -38.13 -4.16
N LYS A 327 -9.31 -38.21 -3.50
CA LYS A 327 -10.41 -39.12 -3.90
C LYS A 327 -11.01 -38.76 -5.25
N ALA A 328 -11.09 -37.48 -5.59
CA ALA A 328 -11.56 -37.02 -6.90
C ALA A 328 -10.68 -37.55 -8.04
N GLY A 329 -9.36 -37.65 -7.80
CA GLY A 329 -8.42 -38.30 -8.72
C GLY A 329 -8.29 -37.57 -10.06
N GLY A 330 -8.00 -38.31 -11.14
CA GLY A 330 -7.89 -37.74 -12.49
C GLY A 330 -6.57 -37.01 -12.80
N TYR A 331 -5.63 -36.96 -11.85
CA TYR A 331 -4.32 -36.34 -12.02
C TYR A 331 -3.47 -37.11 -13.04
N LYS A 332 -3.13 -36.47 -14.16
CA LYS A 332 -2.50 -37.12 -15.32
C LYS A 332 -0.98 -37.13 -15.22
N THR A 333 -0.39 -36.03 -14.75
CA THR A 333 1.06 -35.85 -14.69
C THR A 333 1.65 -36.41 -13.40
N CYS A 334 2.97 -36.60 -13.37
CA CYS A 334 3.65 -36.99 -12.14
C CYS A 334 3.53 -35.86 -11.11
N GLU A 335 3.69 -34.62 -11.56
CA GLU A 335 3.70 -33.38 -10.81
C GLU A 335 2.39 -33.17 -10.04
N GLN A 336 1.25 -33.38 -10.69
CA GLN A 336 -0.08 -33.29 -10.08
C GLN A 336 -0.24 -34.33 -8.96
N LYS A 337 0.15 -35.58 -9.24
CA LYS A 337 0.08 -36.68 -8.26
C LYS A 337 1.00 -36.44 -7.09
N PHE A 338 2.23 -35.99 -7.35
CA PHE A 338 3.20 -35.66 -6.32
C PHE A 338 2.66 -34.55 -5.43
N TYR A 339 2.26 -33.42 -6.02
CA TYR A 339 1.77 -32.23 -5.31
C TYR A 339 0.65 -32.55 -4.30
N VAL A 340 -0.40 -33.24 -4.73
CA VAL A 340 -1.55 -33.53 -3.86
C VAL A 340 -1.22 -34.58 -2.78
N ASN A 341 -0.36 -35.56 -3.08
CA ASN A 341 0.06 -36.56 -2.08
C ASN A 341 1.05 -35.97 -1.07
N ASP A 342 1.88 -35.02 -1.49
CA ASP A 342 2.87 -34.36 -0.65
C ASP A 342 2.17 -33.53 0.42
N TRP A 343 1.24 -32.67 -0.01
CA TRP A 343 0.35 -31.94 0.88
C TRP A 343 -0.47 -32.86 1.80
N PHE A 344 -1.01 -33.98 1.30
CA PHE A 344 -1.74 -34.91 2.15
C PHE A 344 -0.85 -35.53 3.24
N HIS A 345 0.39 -35.85 2.92
CA HIS A 345 1.36 -36.37 3.87
C HIS A 345 1.75 -35.29 4.91
N GLU A 346 2.01 -34.05 4.48
CA GLU A 346 2.29 -32.91 5.37
C GLU A 346 1.15 -32.65 6.36
N LEU A 347 -0.10 -32.82 5.93
CA LEU A 347 -1.29 -32.67 6.78
C LEU A 347 -1.57 -33.89 7.69
N GLY A 348 -0.65 -34.86 7.79
CA GLY A 348 -0.76 -36.02 8.67
C GLY A 348 -1.42 -37.26 8.05
N GLY A 349 -1.55 -37.31 6.73
CA GLY A 349 -2.01 -38.47 5.99
C GLY A 349 -1.06 -39.67 6.13
N LYS A 350 -1.61 -40.88 6.31
CA LYS A 350 -0.83 -42.11 6.56
C LYS A 350 -0.32 -42.83 5.31
N ASN A 351 -0.37 -42.18 4.14
CA ASN A 351 0.12 -42.78 2.90
C ASN A 351 1.65 -42.79 2.88
N ALA A 352 2.25 -43.67 2.07
CA ALA A 352 3.69 -43.61 1.84
C ALA A 352 4.05 -42.24 1.24
N ALA A 353 5.13 -41.63 1.76
CA ALA A 353 5.61 -40.35 1.25
C ALA A 353 5.80 -40.41 -0.28
N PRO A 354 5.26 -39.45 -1.04
CA PRO A 354 5.36 -39.48 -2.49
C PRO A 354 6.80 -39.34 -2.93
N ARG A 355 7.18 -40.06 -3.99
CA ARG A 355 8.51 -39.93 -4.59
C ARG A 355 8.55 -38.71 -5.51
N PRO A 356 9.56 -37.83 -5.41
CA PRO A 356 9.71 -36.71 -6.33
C PRO A 356 9.79 -37.17 -7.79
N CYS A 357 9.15 -36.42 -8.67
CA CYS A 357 9.20 -36.64 -10.12
C CYS A 357 10.63 -36.47 -10.64
N GLY A 358 11.09 -37.39 -11.49
CA GLY A 358 12.43 -37.34 -12.08
C GLY A 358 13.59 -37.85 -11.20
N ALA A 359 13.34 -38.30 -9.97
CA ALA A 359 14.37 -38.92 -9.14
C ALA A 359 14.83 -40.26 -9.74
N LYS A 360 15.97 -40.26 -10.44
CA LYS A 360 16.64 -41.49 -10.88
C LYS A 360 17.07 -42.28 -9.65
N GLY A 361 16.77 -43.58 -9.64
CA GLY A 361 16.96 -44.46 -8.49
C GLY A 361 18.36 -44.36 -7.87
N ALA A 362 18.40 -43.97 -6.61
CA ALA A 362 19.46 -44.30 -5.68
C ALA A 362 18.78 -44.79 -4.41
N GLY A 363 19.14 -45.99 -3.96
CA GLY A 363 18.70 -46.53 -2.69
C GLY A 363 19.19 -45.66 -1.53
N GLY A 364 18.41 -45.65 -0.45
CA GLY A 364 18.81 -45.34 0.91
C GLY A 364 19.69 -44.10 1.13
N GLY A 365 19.09 -42.99 1.53
CA GLY A 365 19.80 -41.86 2.12
C GLY A 365 18.88 -40.68 2.33
N GLY A 366 18.59 -40.35 3.59
CA GLY A 366 17.80 -39.18 3.95
C GLY A 366 18.41 -37.87 3.43
N GLY A 367 17.56 -37.00 2.92
CA GLY A 367 17.90 -35.65 2.48
C GLY A 367 16.63 -34.82 2.43
N GLY A 368 16.53 -33.83 3.31
CA GLY A 368 15.30 -33.11 3.65
C GLY A 368 14.62 -32.45 2.46
N GLY A 369 13.31 -32.71 2.34
CA GLY A 369 12.42 -31.73 1.73
C GLY A 369 12.47 -30.47 2.58
N GLY A 370 12.82 -29.34 1.96
CA GLY A 370 12.74 -28.04 2.62
C GLY A 370 11.34 -27.90 3.18
N SER A 371 11.24 -27.87 4.50
CA SER A 371 9.97 -27.68 5.19
C SER A 371 9.39 -26.36 4.70
N ARG A 372 8.27 -26.40 3.96
CA ARG A 372 7.47 -25.20 3.77
C ARG A 372 7.15 -24.71 5.17
N GLU A 373 7.43 -23.43 5.45
CA GLU A 373 7.22 -22.86 6.77
C GLU A 373 5.70 -22.90 7.05
N ILE A 374 5.25 -23.94 7.76
CA ILE A 374 3.87 -24.08 8.22
C ILE A 374 3.72 -23.01 9.30
N VAL A 375 3.13 -21.87 8.93
CA VAL A 375 2.79 -20.82 9.90
C VAL A 375 1.52 -21.28 10.62
N PHE A 376 1.68 -21.59 11.90
CA PHE A 376 0.60 -21.97 12.81
C PHE A 376 -0.39 -20.84 13.09
#